data_AF-A0A945D582-F1
#
_entry.id   AF-A0A945D582-F1
#
_cell.length_a   1.000
_cell.length_b   1.000
_cell.length_c   1.000
_cell.angle_alpha   90.00
_cell.angle_beta   90.00
_cell.angle_gamma   90.00
#
_symmetry.space_group_name_H-M   'P 1'
#
loop_
_entity.id
_entity.type
_entity.pdbx_description
1 polymer ?
#
loop_
_entity_poly.entity_id
_entity_poly.type
_entity_poly.pdbx_seq_one_letter_code
_entity_poly.pdbx_strand_id
1 'polypeptide(L)'
;MNSGKGDYQDLVAHRRFLDELEHGIRMVNREIIHEKIPEITKDYFLKMAVMTSRVRAEYLGAAFELVESSSLVPSEEVVAELRAKRERYEEAVEAFEALKRAIERGYVDVSVEGSGE
;
A
#
# COMPACT_ATOMS: atom_id res chain seq x y z
N MET A 1 -0.02 43.28 -25.48
CA MET A 1 -0.28 41.83 -25.66
C MET A 1 1.00 41.02 -25.40
N ASN A 2 1.46 40.95 -24.14
CA ASN A 2 2.67 40.19 -23.77
C ASN A 2 2.46 39.23 -22.56
N SER A 3 1.23 39.14 -22.03
CA SER A 3 0.93 38.35 -20.83
C SER A 3 1.05 36.84 -21.07
N GLY A 4 0.66 36.34 -22.25
CA GLY A 4 0.66 34.88 -22.51
C GLY A 4 2.04 34.21 -22.60
N LYS A 5 3.13 34.95 -22.84
CA LYS A 5 4.50 34.39 -22.83
C LYS A 5 5.09 34.28 -21.43
N GLY A 6 4.77 35.23 -20.54
CA GLY A 6 5.16 35.17 -19.12
C GLY A 6 4.45 34.03 -18.40
N ASP A 7 3.13 33.92 -18.58
CA ASP A 7 2.32 32.85 -17.99
C ASP A 7 2.80 31.45 -18.41
N TYR A 8 3.22 31.27 -19.67
CA TYR A 8 3.77 29.99 -20.14
C TYR A 8 5.15 29.68 -19.54
N GLN A 9 6.02 30.68 -19.40
CA GLN A 9 7.34 30.49 -18.77
C GLN A 9 7.21 30.13 -17.29
N ASP A 10 6.26 30.75 -16.59
CA ASP A 10 5.97 30.45 -15.19
C ASP A 10 5.44 29.02 -15.01
N LEU A 11 4.57 28.55 -15.91
CA LEU A 11 4.09 27.16 -15.92
C LEU A 11 5.22 26.14 -16.16
N VAL A 12 6.17 26.44 -17.05
CA VAL A 12 7.33 25.57 -17.32
C VAL A 12 8.26 25.53 -16.10
N ALA A 13 8.54 26.68 -15.48
CA ALA A 13 9.36 26.75 -14.28
C ALA A 13 8.71 25.99 -13.11
N HIS A 14 7.39 26.13 -12.94
CA HIS A 14 6.62 25.42 -11.92
C HIS A 14 6.66 23.90 -12.12
N ARG A 15 6.43 23.43 -13.36
CA ARG A 15 6.54 21.98 -13.66
C ARG A 15 7.94 21.44 -13.38
N ARG A 16 8.98 22.15 -13.81
CA ARG A 16 10.36 21.75 -13.54
C ARG A 16 10.66 21.63 -12.05
N PHE A 17 10.18 22.59 -11.25
CA PHE A 17 10.32 22.55 -9.81
C PHE A 17 9.63 21.32 -9.19
N LEU A 18 8.40 21.00 -9.64
CA LEU A 18 7.70 19.80 -9.19
C LEU A 18 8.44 18.50 -9.59
N ASP A 19 9.01 18.45 -10.79
CA ASP A 19 9.79 17.31 -11.26
C ASP A 19 11.08 17.13 -10.42
N GLU A 20 11.77 18.23 -10.10
CA GLU A 20 12.96 18.23 -9.22
C GLU A 20 12.61 17.76 -7.80
N LEU A 21 11.46 18.19 -7.25
CA LEU A 21 10.96 17.72 -5.96
C LEU A 21 10.57 16.24 -6.00
N GLU A 22 9.86 15.78 -7.02
CA GLU A 22 9.46 14.37 -7.14
C GLU A 22 10.70 13.47 -7.26
N HIS A 23 11.72 13.92 -7.99
CA HIS A 23 12.99 13.21 -8.05
C HIS A 23 13.68 13.15 -6.67
N GLY A 24 13.78 14.27 -5.97
CA GLY A 24 14.35 14.33 -4.62
C GLY A 24 13.63 13.43 -3.62
N ILE A 25 12.29 13.47 -3.61
CA ILE A 25 11.45 12.60 -2.77
C ILE A 25 11.71 11.13 -3.06
N ARG A 26 11.81 10.76 -4.34
CA ARG A 26 12.10 9.38 -4.74
C ARG A 26 13.45 8.90 -4.22
N MET A 27 14.49 9.73 -4.33
CA MET A 27 15.83 9.40 -3.85
C MET A 27 15.86 9.20 -2.34
N VAL A 28 15.25 10.12 -1.57
CA VAL A 28 15.16 10.02 -0.11
C VAL A 28 14.36 8.79 0.33
N ASN A 29 13.20 8.55 -0.30
CA ASN A 29 12.39 7.37 -0.01
C ASN A 29 13.15 6.08 -0.33
N ARG A 30 13.87 6.02 -1.46
CA ARG A 30 14.70 4.87 -1.79
C ARG A 30 15.77 4.66 -0.72
N GLU A 31 16.51 5.69 -0.33
CA GLU A 31 17.56 5.58 0.70
C GLU A 31 17.02 5.03 2.02
N ILE A 32 15.95 5.65 2.56
CA ILE A 32 15.39 5.29 3.87
C ILE A 32 14.69 3.93 3.84
N ILE A 33 13.89 3.65 2.80
CA ILE A 33 13.12 2.41 2.72
C ILE A 33 14.02 1.23 2.38
N HIS A 34 14.99 1.40 1.47
CA HIS A 34 15.94 0.33 1.10
C HIS A 34 16.81 -0.09 2.29
N GLU A 35 17.11 0.81 3.23
CA GLU A 35 17.82 0.45 4.47
C GLU A 35 17.05 -0.60 5.29
N LYS A 36 15.71 -0.55 5.28
CA LYS A 36 14.85 -1.48 6.02
C LYS A 36 14.41 -2.68 5.17
N ILE A 37 14.25 -2.46 3.87
CA ILE A 37 13.71 -3.41 2.89
C ILE A 37 14.61 -3.34 1.64
N PRO A 38 15.78 -3.99 1.67
CA PRO A 38 16.75 -3.86 0.59
C PRO A 38 16.24 -4.50 -0.71
N GLU A 39 15.64 -5.67 -0.62
CA GLU A 39 15.19 -6.44 -1.78
C GLU A 39 13.82 -7.05 -1.53
N ILE A 40 12.96 -6.98 -2.55
CA ILE A 40 11.69 -7.69 -2.59
C ILE A 40 11.76 -8.79 -3.63
N THR A 41 11.56 -10.02 -3.17
CA THR A 41 11.42 -11.19 -4.03
C THR A 41 9.95 -11.47 -4.33
N LYS A 42 9.68 -12.22 -5.40
CA LYS A 42 8.34 -12.73 -5.70
C LYS A 42 7.74 -13.52 -4.53
N ASP A 43 8.55 -14.34 -3.86
CA ASP A 43 8.13 -15.13 -2.70
C ASP A 43 7.70 -14.25 -1.52
N TYR A 44 8.45 -13.19 -1.22
CA TYR A 44 8.08 -12.25 -0.16
C TYR A 44 6.76 -11.54 -0.47
N PHE A 45 6.60 -11.06 -1.70
CA PHE A 45 5.36 -10.42 -2.14
C PHE A 45 4.15 -11.37 -2.03
N LEU A 46 4.31 -12.64 -2.43
CA LEU A 46 3.27 -13.66 -2.28
C LEU A 46 2.95 -13.97 -0.81
N LYS A 47 3.97 -14.03 0.07
CA LYS A 47 3.76 -14.21 1.52
C LYS A 47 2.94 -13.08 2.13
N MET A 48 3.19 -11.84 1.72
CA MET A 48 2.37 -10.68 2.14
C MET A 48 0.93 -10.81 1.65
N ALA A 49 0.71 -11.19 0.38
CA ALA A 49 -0.64 -11.42 -0.15
C ALA A 49 -1.38 -12.54 0.59
N VAL A 50 -0.69 -13.63 0.94
CA VAL A 50 -1.25 -14.73 1.75
C VAL A 50 -1.62 -14.25 3.14
N MET A 51 -0.76 -13.46 3.80
CA MET A 51 -1.06 -12.88 5.11
C MET A 51 -2.32 -12.00 5.07
N THR A 52 -2.40 -11.05 4.13
CA THR A 52 -3.57 -10.18 3.94
C THR A 52 -4.83 -11.00 3.66
N SER A 53 -4.71 -12.08 2.89
CA SER A 53 -5.83 -12.99 2.60
C SER A 53 -6.31 -13.76 3.84
N ARG A 54 -5.40 -14.18 4.72
CA ARG A 54 -5.75 -14.87 5.97
C ARG A 54 -6.52 -13.95 6.91
N VAL A 55 -6.05 -12.73 7.15
CA VAL A 55 -6.77 -11.80 8.03
C VAL A 55 -8.12 -11.36 7.45
N ARG A 56 -8.22 -11.26 6.11
CA ARG A 56 -9.51 -11.07 5.42
C ARG A 56 -10.46 -12.24 5.69
N ALA A 57 -9.97 -13.47 5.59
CA ALA A 57 -10.77 -14.66 5.83
C ALA A 57 -11.29 -14.72 7.27
N GLU A 58 -10.46 -14.37 8.27
CA GLU A 58 -10.88 -14.27 9.67
C GLU A 58 -12.02 -13.26 9.89
N TYR A 59 -11.91 -12.08 9.29
CA TYR A 59 -12.94 -11.05 9.39
C TYR A 59 -14.25 -11.49 8.71
N LEU A 60 -14.17 -12.01 7.49
CA LEU A 60 -15.35 -12.47 6.76
C LEU A 60 -15.98 -13.67 7.46
N GLY A 61 -15.20 -14.65 7.91
CA GLY A 61 -15.70 -15.81 8.65
C GLY A 61 -16.49 -15.40 9.88
N ALA A 62 -15.96 -14.48 10.68
CA ALA A 62 -16.67 -13.93 11.82
C ALA A 62 -17.98 -13.22 11.43
N ALA A 63 -17.98 -12.44 10.34
CA ALA A 63 -19.18 -11.79 9.85
C ALA A 63 -20.25 -12.81 9.40
N PHE A 64 -19.83 -13.90 8.75
CA PHE A 64 -20.72 -14.99 8.35
C PHE A 64 -21.33 -15.71 9.55
N GLU A 65 -20.55 -16.03 10.58
CA GLU A 65 -21.05 -16.65 11.82
C GLU A 65 -22.15 -15.81 12.49
N LEU A 66 -22.07 -14.47 12.43
CA LEU A 66 -23.13 -13.60 12.95
C LEU A 66 -24.44 -13.74 12.19
N VAL A 67 -24.38 -13.89 10.86
CA VAL A 67 -25.56 -14.13 10.04
C VAL A 67 -26.19 -15.48 10.38
N GLU A 68 -25.37 -16.51 10.61
CA GLU A 68 -25.83 -17.86 10.95
C GLU A 68 -26.39 -17.98 12.38
N SER A 69 -25.91 -17.16 13.32
CA SER A 69 -26.40 -17.12 14.71
C SER A 69 -27.83 -16.57 14.88
N SER A 70 -28.59 -16.49 13.78
CA SER A 70 -29.91 -15.89 13.60
C SER A 70 -30.77 -15.84 14.86
N SER A 71 -30.95 -14.64 15.44
CA SER A 71 -32.17 -14.20 16.16
C SER A 71 -31.99 -12.96 17.04
N LEU A 72 -30.77 -12.53 17.35
CA LEU A 72 -30.52 -11.45 18.29
C LEU A 72 -29.55 -10.41 17.72
N VAL A 73 -29.75 -9.14 18.08
CA VAL A 73 -28.76 -8.09 17.86
C VAL A 73 -27.44 -8.55 18.52
N PRO A 74 -26.31 -8.54 17.80
CA PRO A 74 -25.03 -8.95 18.38
C PRO A 74 -24.72 -8.18 19.66
N SER A 75 -24.16 -8.86 20.66
CA SER A 75 -23.70 -8.17 21.87
C SER A 75 -22.56 -7.20 21.54
N GLU A 76 -22.36 -6.20 22.38
CA GLU A 76 -21.26 -5.23 22.19
C GLU A 76 -19.89 -5.93 22.15
N GLU A 77 -19.72 -7.02 22.91
CA GLU A 77 -18.51 -7.85 22.89
C GLU A 77 -18.26 -8.47 21.51
N VAL A 78 -19.30 -9.05 20.91
CA VAL A 78 -19.23 -9.64 19.57
C VAL A 78 -18.95 -8.57 18.51
N VAL A 79 -19.57 -7.39 18.62
CA VAL A 79 -19.28 -6.25 17.72
C VAL A 79 -17.84 -5.77 17.89
N ALA A 80 -17.31 -5.73 19.12
CA ALA A 80 -15.94 -5.34 19.39
C ALA A 80 -14.93 -6.33 18.81
N GLU A 81 -15.18 -7.64 18.91
CA GLU A 81 -14.34 -8.66 18.28
C GLU A 81 -14.34 -8.56 16.76
N LEU A 82 -15.52 -8.36 16.15
CA LEU A 82 -15.64 -8.16 14.72
C LEU A 82 -14.88 -6.90 14.26
N ARG A 83 -14.97 -5.81 15.02
CA ARG A 83 -14.23 -4.57 14.78
C ARG A 83 -12.72 -4.81 14.83
N ALA A 84 -12.22 -5.52 15.83
CA ALA A 84 -10.80 -5.84 15.94
C ALA A 84 -10.30 -6.74 14.79
N LYS A 85 -11.13 -7.64 14.26
CA LYS A 85 -10.81 -8.41 13.05
C LYS A 85 -10.77 -7.52 11.80
N ARG A 86 -11.73 -6.59 11.67
CA ARG A 86 -11.77 -5.60 10.58
C ARG A 86 -10.54 -4.70 10.56
N GLU A 87 -10.14 -4.15 11.69
CA GLU A 87 -8.98 -3.26 11.80
C GLU A 87 -7.68 -3.96 11.39
N ARG A 88 -7.48 -5.21 11.83
CA ARG A 88 -6.34 -6.04 11.38
C ARG A 88 -6.35 -6.28 9.88
N TYR A 89 -7.53 -6.50 9.30
CA TYR A 89 -7.69 -6.66 7.87
C TYR A 89 -7.38 -5.36 7.10
N GLU A 90 -7.93 -4.23 7.53
CA GLU A 90 -7.69 -2.91 6.92
C GLU A 90 -6.21 -2.55 6.95
N GLU A 91 -5.53 -2.73 8.09
CA GLU A 91 -4.09 -2.47 8.22
C GLU A 91 -3.26 -3.36 7.28
N ALA A 92 -3.61 -4.65 7.14
CA ALA A 92 -2.91 -5.56 6.24
C ALA A 92 -3.10 -5.21 4.75
N VAL A 93 -4.25 -4.60 4.39
CA VAL A 93 -4.47 -4.08 3.03
C VAL A 93 -3.63 -2.83 2.79
N GLU A 94 -3.64 -1.88 3.72
CA GLU A 94 -2.86 -0.66 3.61
C GLU A 94 -1.35 -0.94 3.52
N ALA A 95 -0.85 -1.88 4.33
CA ALA A 95 0.55 -2.32 4.27
C ALA A 95 0.89 -2.98 2.92
N PHE A 96 0.01 -3.81 2.37
CA PHE A 96 0.21 -4.45 1.07
C PHE A 96 0.22 -3.44 -0.08
N GLU A 97 -0.70 -2.47 -0.06
CA GLU A 97 -0.74 -1.38 -1.04
C GLU A 97 0.47 -0.44 -0.90
N ALA A 98 0.94 -0.17 0.33
CA ALA A 98 2.16 0.58 0.56
C ALA A 98 3.38 -0.12 -0.04
N LEU A 99 3.50 -1.45 0.10
CA LEU A 99 4.55 -2.24 -0.53
C LEU A 99 4.46 -2.17 -2.07
N LYS A 100 3.27 -2.34 -2.64
CA LYS A 100 3.06 -2.23 -4.09
C LYS A 100 3.49 -0.86 -4.63
N ARG A 101 3.09 0.22 -3.95
CA ARG A 101 3.50 1.59 -4.29
C ARG A 101 5.01 1.78 -4.18
N ALA A 102 5.66 1.21 -3.18
CA ALA A 102 7.11 1.28 -3.02
C ALA A 102 7.84 0.61 -4.21
N ILE A 103 7.32 -0.52 -4.69
CA ILE A 103 7.82 -1.20 -5.89
C ILE A 103 7.58 -0.34 -7.14
N GLU A 104 6.35 0.12 -7.38
CA GLU A 104 5.98 0.93 -8.55
C GLU A 104 6.78 2.25 -8.65
N ARG A 105 7.16 2.81 -7.50
CA ARG A 105 7.95 4.05 -7.41
C ARG A 105 9.46 3.82 -7.40
N GLY A 106 9.92 2.57 -7.37
CA GLY A 106 11.34 2.21 -7.37
C GLY A 106 12.05 2.55 -6.05
N TYR A 107 11.35 2.48 -4.92
CA TYR A 107 11.94 2.70 -3.58
C TYR A 107 12.70 1.46 -3.07
N VAL A 108 12.43 0.29 -3.65
CA VAL A 108 13.05 -1.00 -3.29
C VAL A 108 13.50 -1.70 -4.56
N ASP A 109 14.54 -2.52 -4.45
CA ASP A 109 14.99 -3.34 -5.58
C ASP A 109 14.13 -4.61 -5.67
N VAL A 110 13.79 -5.04 -6.89
CA VAL A 110 12.97 -6.24 -7.13
C VAL A 110 13.84 -7.33 -7.73
N SER A 111 13.88 -8.48 -7.07
CA SER A 111 14.58 -9.64 -7.60
C SER A 111 13.78 -10.29 -8.72
N VAL A 112 14.37 -10.36 -9.91
CA VAL A 112 13.79 -11.09 -11.05
C VAL A 112 14.48 -12.45 -11.12
N GLU A 113 14.09 -13.38 -10.27
CA GLU A 113 14.47 -14.78 -10.48
C GLU A 113 13.67 -15.33 -11.67
N GLY A 114 14.35 -15.59 -12.81
CA GLY A 114 13.74 -16.26 -13.97
C GLY A 114 14.13 -15.81 -15.39
N SER A 115 15.25 -15.12 -15.61
CA SER A 115 15.83 -14.94 -16.96
C SER A 115 17.19 -15.62 -17.09
N GLY A 116 17.25 -16.90 -16.73
CA GLY A 116 18.43 -17.75 -16.87
C GLY A 116 18.08 -19.19 -16.51
N GLU A 117 18.13 -20.05 -17.54
CA GLU A 117 17.90 -21.51 -17.61
C GLU A 117 16.45 -22.03 -17.71
#